data_AF-A0A7X3HW05-F1
#
_entry.id   AF-A0A7X3HW05-F1
#
_cell.length_a   1.000
_cell.length_b   1.000
_cell.length_c   1.000
_cell.angle_alpha   90.00
_cell.angle_beta   90.00
_cell.angle_gamma   90.00
#
_symmetry.space_group_name_H-M   'P 1'
#
loop_
_entity.id
_entity.type
_entity.pdbx_description
1 polymer ?
#
loop_
_entity_poly.entity_id
_entity_poly.type
_entity_poly.pdbx_seq_one_letter_code
_entity_poly.pdbx_strand_id
1 'polypeptide(L)'
;MSTLKKRFIAGAVCPACSAMDTIQMWDVDGTPNRECVACGFGDTLDAQGNSIPRELPTRVNKSAAKPANPKVQAVQFFPNPKLKKPSE
;
A
#
# COMPACT_ATOMS: atom_id res chain seq x y z
N MET A 1 -8.48 -26.66 11.24
CA MET A 1 -7.89 -25.70 10.28
C MET A 1 -8.62 -25.87 8.97
N SER A 2 -9.44 -24.91 8.55
CA SER A 2 -10.12 -24.98 7.26
C SER A 2 -9.05 -24.88 6.17
N THR A 3 -8.77 -25.99 5.49
CA THR A 3 -7.83 -26.03 4.37
C THR A 3 -8.35 -25.14 3.24
N LEU A 4 -7.61 -24.08 2.90
CA LEU A 4 -7.93 -23.18 1.79
C LEU A 4 -8.02 -23.99 0.49
N LYS A 5 -9.22 -24.10 -0.09
CA LYS A 5 -9.45 -24.81 -1.36
C LYS A 5 -9.30 -23.84 -2.52
N LYS A 6 -8.21 -23.99 -3.29
CA LYS A 6 -8.04 -23.29 -4.56
C LYS A 6 -8.87 -23.94 -5.66
N ARG A 7 -9.58 -23.13 -6.46
CA ARG A 7 -10.44 -23.56 -7.57
C ARG A 7 -9.94 -22.95 -8.87
N PHE A 8 -9.91 -23.73 -9.94
CA PHE A 8 -9.49 -23.23 -11.24
C PHE A 8 -10.60 -22.46 -11.95
N ILE A 9 -10.25 -21.45 -12.74
CA ILE A 9 -11.19 -20.68 -13.57
C ILE A 9 -11.03 -21.07 -15.03
N ALA A 10 -11.99 -21.83 -15.56
CA ALA A 10 -11.99 -22.22 -16.97
C ALA A 10 -12.29 -21.01 -17.88
N GLY A 11 -11.57 -20.91 -19.00
CA GLY A 11 -11.66 -19.82 -19.97
C GLY A 11 -10.96 -18.52 -19.53
N ALA A 12 -10.35 -18.47 -18.35
CA ALA A 12 -9.65 -17.28 -17.88
C ALA A 12 -8.25 -17.17 -18.51
N VAL A 13 -7.94 -15.99 -19.05
CA VAL A 13 -6.61 -15.65 -19.56
C VAL A 13 -5.84 -14.88 -18.49
N CYS A 14 -4.59 -15.31 -18.21
CA CYS A 14 -3.74 -14.61 -17.27
C CYS A 14 -3.39 -13.21 -17.79
N PRO A 15 -3.61 -12.12 -17.02
CA PRO A 15 -3.27 -10.77 -17.46
C PRO A 15 -1.76 -10.51 -17.52
N ALA A 16 -0.95 -11.32 -16.85
CA ALA A 16 0.51 -11.14 -16.81
C ALA A 16 1.25 -11.89 -17.94
N CYS A 17 0.88 -13.15 -18.19
CA CYS A 17 1.58 -13.99 -19.18
C CYS A 17 0.72 -14.44 -20.37
N SER A 18 -0.54 -14.03 -20.44
CA SER A 18 -1.50 -14.39 -21.50
C SER A 18 -1.82 -15.89 -21.64
N ALA A 19 -1.36 -16.73 -20.71
CA ALA A 19 -1.72 -18.14 -20.70
C ALA A 19 -3.20 -18.34 -20.34
N MET A 20 -3.91 -19.08 -21.18
CA MET A 20 -5.30 -19.50 -20.94
C MET A 20 -5.32 -20.64 -19.93
N ASP A 21 -6.36 -20.71 -19.09
CA ASP A 21 -6.58 -21.84 -18.19
C ASP A 21 -5.36 -22.02 -17.26
N THR A 22 -4.98 -20.97 -16.57
CA THR A 22 -3.89 -21.02 -15.58
C THR A 22 -4.24 -20.34 -14.26
N ILE A 23 -5.43 -19.76 -14.15
CA ILE A 23 -5.85 -18.97 -12.99
C ILE A 23 -6.58 -19.86 -11.99
N GLN A 24 -6.13 -19.81 -10.73
CA GLN A 24 -6.79 -20.38 -9.57
C GLN A 24 -7.31 -19.28 -8.66
N MET A 25 -8.49 -19.44 -8.10
CA MET A 25 -9.13 -18.54 -7.17
C MET A 25 -9.44 -19.24 -5.84
N TRP A 26 -9.26 -18.52 -4.74
CA TRP A 26 -9.63 -18.97 -3.40
C TRP A 26 -10.05 -17.77 -2.56
N ASP A 27 -10.72 -18.05 -1.45
CA ASP A 27 -11.12 -17.03 -0.49
C ASP A 27 -10.23 -17.12 0.75
N VAL A 28 -9.76 -15.98 1.25
CA VAL A 28 -9.05 -15.85 2.54
C VAL A 28 -9.80 -14.83 3.37
N ASP A 29 -10.41 -15.28 4.46
CA ASP A 29 -11.12 -14.41 5.41
C ASP A 29 -12.14 -13.46 4.75
N GLY A 30 -12.87 -13.94 3.74
CA GLY A 30 -13.85 -13.17 2.97
C GLY A 30 -13.26 -12.30 1.87
N THR A 31 -11.94 -12.40 1.64
CA THR A 31 -11.25 -11.70 0.55
C THR A 31 -10.95 -12.69 -0.58
N PRO A 32 -11.55 -12.50 -1.77
CA PRO A 32 -11.23 -13.30 -2.94
C PRO A 32 -9.81 -13.01 -3.43
N ASN A 33 -9.05 -14.06 -3.70
CA ASN A 33 -7.69 -14.00 -4.21
C ASN A 33 -7.57 -14.89 -5.44
N ARG A 34 -6.79 -14.46 -6.43
CA ARG A 34 -6.47 -15.27 -7.62
C ARG A 34 -4.97 -15.34 -7.88
N GLU A 35 -4.52 -16.45 -8.46
CA GLU A 35 -3.12 -16.71 -8.79
C GLU A 35 -2.99 -17.44 -10.13
N CYS A 36 -1.94 -17.15 -10.89
CA CYS A 36 -1.55 -17.88 -12.08
C CYS A 36 -0.51 -18.94 -11.75
N VAL A 37 -0.77 -20.21 -12.07
CA VAL A 37 0.21 -21.29 -11.86
C VAL A 37 1.40 -21.25 -12.81
N ALA A 38 1.28 -20.58 -13.95
CA ALA A 38 2.32 -20.57 -14.97
C ALA A 38 3.39 -19.50 -14.72
N CYS A 39 2.99 -18.30 -14.26
CA CYS A 39 3.91 -17.19 -14.04
C CYS A 39 3.99 -16.72 -12.58
N GLY A 40 3.15 -17.24 -11.68
CA GLY A 40 3.10 -16.82 -10.27
C GLY A 40 2.44 -15.46 -10.04
N PHE A 41 1.75 -14.89 -11.03
CA PHE A 41 0.97 -13.67 -10.84
C PHE A 41 -0.08 -13.88 -9.75
N GLY A 42 -0.16 -13.00 -8.75
CA GLY A 42 -1.15 -13.05 -7.67
C GLY A 42 -1.89 -11.72 -7.56
N ASP A 43 -3.20 -11.78 -7.38
CA ASP A 43 -4.06 -10.61 -7.27
C ASP A 43 -5.14 -10.78 -6.19
N THR A 44 -5.42 -9.70 -5.48
CA THR A 44 -6.45 -9.62 -4.44
C THR A 44 -7.64 -8.85 -5.02
N LEU A 45 -8.82 -9.48 -4.96
CA LEU A 45 -10.04 -8.94 -5.54
C LEU A 45 -10.89 -8.27 -4.45
N ASP A 46 -11.65 -7.24 -4.82
CA ASP A 46 -12.70 -6.70 -3.98
C ASP A 46 -13.96 -7.60 -3.99
N ALA A 47 -14.96 -7.26 -3.18
CA ALA A 47 -16.23 -7.99 -3.13
C ALA A 47 -17.01 -7.97 -4.46
N GLN A 48 -16.68 -7.05 -5.37
CA GLN A 48 -17.27 -6.91 -6.70
C GLN A 48 -16.48 -7.65 -7.78
N GLY A 49 -15.33 -8.25 -7.45
CA GLY A 49 -14.48 -8.98 -8.37
C GLY A 49 -13.50 -8.11 -9.17
N ASN A 50 -13.24 -6.86 -8.77
CA ASN A 50 -12.21 -6.03 -9.39
C ASN A 50 -10.85 -6.24 -8.70
N SER A 51 -9.77 -6.14 -9.47
CA SER A 51 -8.41 -6.13 -8.90
C SER A 51 -8.23 -4.90 -8.02
N ILE A 52 -7.80 -5.07 -6.77
CA ILE A 52 -7.42 -3.97 -5.90
C ILE A 52 -5.93 -3.66 -6.19
N PRO A 53 -5.62 -2.57 -6.93
CA PRO A 53 -4.23 -2.27 -7.25
C PRO A 53 -3.52 -1.87 -5.96
N ARG A 54 -2.57 -2.68 -5.51
CA ARG A 54 -1.66 -2.25 -4.44
C ARG A 54 -0.80 -1.13 -5.00
N GLU A 55 -0.79 0.01 -4.32
CA GLU A 55 0.08 1.11 -4.72
C GLU A 55 1.53 0.65 -4.77
N LEU A 56 2.17 0.81 -5.92
CA LEU A 56 3.57 0.46 -6.06
C LEU A 56 4.40 1.37 -5.15
N PRO A 57 5.41 0.84 -4.44
CA PRO A 57 6.31 1.66 -3.63
C PRO A 57 7.24 2.43 -4.56
N THR A 58 6.75 3.55 -5.07
CA THR A 58 7.57 4.50 -5.84
C THR A 58 8.35 5.39 -4.88
N ARG A 59 9.49 5.92 -5.32
CA ARG A 59 10.34 6.85 -4.55
C ARG A 59 9.59 8.05 -3.97
N VAL A 60 8.44 8.41 -4.55
CA VAL A 60 7.61 9.57 -4.18
C VAL A 60 6.47 9.23 -3.21
N ASN A 61 6.19 7.95 -2.97
CA ASN A 61 5.22 7.53 -1.97
C ASN A 61 5.82 7.71 -0.57
N LYS A 62 5.72 8.93 -0.04
CA LYS A 62 5.96 9.23 1.37
C LYS A 62 4.76 8.69 2.14
N SER A 63 4.93 7.61 2.90
CA SER A 63 3.94 7.20 3.89
C SER A 63 3.61 8.39 4.77
N ALA A 64 2.32 8.65 5.00
CA ALA A 64 1.86 9.80 5.78
C ALA A 64 2.66 9.87 7.09
N ALA A 65 3.33 10.99 7.31
CA ALA A 65 4.20 11.19 8.46
C ALA A 65 3.40 10.91 9.74
N LYS A 66 3.89 9.95 10.54
CA LYS A 66 3.37 9.66 11.87
C LYS A 66 3.25 11.00 12.62
N PRO A 67 2.08 11.38 13.18
CA PRO A 67 1.92 12.68 13.79
C PRO A 67 2.97 12.86 14.88
N ALA A 68 3.88 13.81 14.68
CA ALA A 68 4.91 14.13 15.65
C ALA A 68 4.21 14.63 16.90
N ASN A 69 4.40 13.92 18.01
CA ASN A 69 3.85 14.30 19.31
C ASN A 69 4.51 15.64 19.71
N PRO A 70 3.79 16.78 19.76
CA PRO A 70 4.42 18.08 19.88
C PRO A 70 4.75 18.38 21.34
N LYS A 71 5.79 17.73 21.89
CA LYS A 71 6.55 18.29 23.01
C LYS A 71 7.57 19.29 22.45
N VAL A 72 7.07 20.36 21.84
CA VAL A 72 7.90 21.46 21.37
C VAL A 72 7.95 22.50 22.48
N GLN A 73 9.11 22.67 23.10
CA GLN A 73 9.33 23.70 24.12
C GLN A 73 9.92 24.94 23.43
N ALA A 74 9.20 26.06 23.48
CA ALA A 74 9.67 27.30 22.89
C ALA A 74 10.91 27.81 23.65
N VAL A 75 12.03 27.99 22.95
CA VAL A 75 13.23 28.62 23.51
C VAL A 75 12.96 30.13 23.61
N GLN A 76 13.01 30.66 24.83
CA GLN A 76 12.91 32.10 25.05
C GLN A 76 14.22 32.78 24.67
N PHE A 77 14.19 33.55 23.58
CA PHE A 77 15.29 34.41 23.20
C PHE A 77 15.30 35.65 24.11
N PHE A 78 16.30 35.76 24.97
CA PHE A 78 16.58 37.02 25.65
C PHE A 78 17.26 37.97 24.66
N PRO A 79 16.71 39.17 24.40
CA PRO A 79 17.31 40.11 23.47
C PRO A 79 18.71 40.49 23.95
N ASN A 80 19.68 40.35 23.04
CA ASN A 80 21.09 40.59 23.33
C ASN A 80 21.30 42.06 23.76
N PRO A 81 21.74 42.32 25.01
CA PRO A 81 21.83 43.66 25.57
C PRO A 81 22.88 44.57 24.90
N LYS A 82 23.66 44.06 23.93
CA LYS A 82 24.73 44.82 23.25
C LYS A 82 24.35 45.39 21.89
N LEU A 83 23.13 45.18 21.38
CA LEU A 83 22.67 45.79 20.13
C LEU A 83 21.96 47.12 20.43
N LYS A 84 22.74 48.21 20.47
CA LYS A 84 22.20 49.58 20.47
C LYS A 84 21.49 49.83 19.13
N LYS A 85 20.20 50.15 19.16
CA LYS A 85 19.48 50.68 17.98
C LYS A 85 19.99 52.10 17.68
N PRO A 86 20.21 52.49 16.42
CA PRO A 86 20.29 53.89 16.04
C PRO A 86 18.89 54.52 16.22
N SER A 87 18.81 55.62 16.98
CA SER A 87 17.61 56.45 17.02
C SER A 87 17.60 57.37 15.79
N GLU A 88 16.45 57.43 15.12
CA GLU A 88 16.07 58.55 14.25
C GLU A 88 15.94 59.84 15.06
#